data_AF-A0A1B7K1W2-F1
#
_entry.id   AF-A0A1B7K1W2-F1
#
_cell.length_a   1.000
_cell.length_b   1.000
_cell.length_c   1.000
_cell.angle_alpha   90.00
_cell.angle_beta   90.00
_cell.angle_gamma   90.00
#
_symmetry.space_group_name_H-M   'P 1'
#
loop_
_entity.id
_entity.type
_entity.pdbx_description
1 polymer ?
#
loop_
_entity_poly.entity_id
_entity_poly.type
_entity_poly.pdbx_seq_one_letter_code
_entity_poly.pdbx_strand_id
1 'polypeptide(L)'
;MTEADLFILLDPVLPDKVFPSVVPQDMPAISPPWIIFSFYEIDEDVLSGQAETMTNIQIDVYAKSPDEATEIRNKAFMAIKILLPTNVSRKPDYEPDTALHRRTLEFQVWN
;
A
#
# COMPACT_ATOMS: atom_id res chain seq x y z
N MET A 1 -1.49 6.51 12.84
CA MET A 1 -2.42 6.13 11.74
C MET A 1 -2.94 4.71 11.99
N THR A 2 -4.12 4.32 11.51
CA THR A 2 -4.65 2.95 11.67
C THR A 2 -4.80 2.22 10.34
N GLU A 3 -4.89 0.88 10.38
CA GLU A 3 -5.19 0.08 9.19
C GLU A 3 -6.55 0.45 8.57
N ALA A 4 -7.53 0.83 9.39
CA ALA A 4 -8.85 1.24 8.92
C ALA A 4 -8.79 2.52 8.07
N ASP A 5 -7.90 3.45 8.41
CA ASP A 5 -7.73 4.70 7.66
C ASP A 5 -7.25 4.42 6.22
N LEU A 6 -6.27 3.52 6.07
CA LEU A 6 -5.78 3.11 4.75
C LEU A 6 -6.80 2.25 4.00
N PHE A 7 -7.48 1.35 4.70
CA PHE A 7 -8.50 0.49 4.10
C PHE A 7 -9.63 1.30 3.46
N ILE A 8 -10.16 2.31 4.16
CA ILE A 8 -11.24 3.19 3.65
C ILE A 8 -10.82 3.91 2.36
N LEU A 9 -9.54 4.28 2.22
CA LEU A 9 -9.02 4.94 1.03
C LEU A 9 -8.78 3.96 -0.13
N LEU A 10 -8.32 2.75 0.17
CA LEU A 10 -7.89 1.78 -0.83
C LEU A 10 -9.01 0.85 -1.32
N ASP A 11 -9.97 0.48 -0.47
CA ASP A 11 -11.07 -0.42 -0.84
C ASP A 11 -11.87 0.07 -2.07
N PRO A 12 -12.19 1.37 -2.23
CA PRO A 12 -12.85 1.86 -3.44
C PRO A 12 -12.04 1.68 -4.73
N VAL A 13 -10.73 1.48 -4.65
CA VAL A 13 -9.85 1.25 -5.81
C VAL A 13 -9.98 -0.19 -6.32
N LEU A 14 -10.11 -1.14 -5.41
CA LEU A 14 -10.25 -2.56 -5.73
C LEU A 14 -11.09 -3.27 -4.66
N PRO A 15 -12.43 -3.14 -4.73
CA PRO A 15 -13.33 -3.62 -3.68
C PRO A 15 -13.15 -5.11 -3.38
N ASP A 16 -13.24 -5.48 -2.11
CA ASP A 16 -13.13 -6.85 -1.59
C ASP A 16 -11.76 -7.54 -1.86
N LYS A 17 -10.76 -6.77 -2.29
CA LYS A 17 -9.43 -7.26 -2.70
C LYS A 17 -8.29 -6.44 -2.08
N VAL A 18 -8.55 -5.77 -0.96
CA VAL A 18 -7.56 -5.00 -0.20
C VAL A 18 -7.35 -5.65 1.16
N PHE A 19 -6.09 -5.94 1.50
CA PHE A 19 -5.76 -6.68 2.71
C PHE A 19 -4.61 -6.03 3.49
N PRO A 20 -4.68 -5.99 4.83
CA PRO A 20 -3.53 -5.62 5.64
C PRO A 20 -2.54 -6.79 5.67
N SER A 21 -1.27 -6.52 5.33
CA SER A 21 -0.12 -7.44 5.37
C SER A 21 -0.15 -8.68 4.47
N VAL A 22 -1.26 -9.43 4.37
CA VAL A 22 -1.34 -10.70 3.63
C VAL A 22 -2.75 -10.99 3.12
N VAL A 23 -2.85 -11.64 1.95
CA VAL A 23 -4.12 -12.19 1.45
C VAL A 23 -4.47 -13.46 2.23
N PRO A 24 -5.69 -13.58 2.79
CA PRO A 24 -6.15 -14.81 3.43
C PRO A 24 -6.01 -16.03 2.51
N GLN A 25 -5.52 -17.14 3.06
CA GLN A 25 -5.40 -18.41 2.34
C GLN A 25 -6.67 -19.28 2.41
N ASP A 26 -7.75 -18.74 2.98
CA ASP A 26 -9.00 -19.45 3.20
C ASP A 26 -9.71 -19.81 1.88
N MET A 27 -10.58 -20.82 1.93
CA MET A 27 -11.46 -21.14 0.80
C MET A 27 -12.71 -20.25 0.82
N PRO A 28 -13.11 -19.64 -0.30
CA PRO A 28 -12.57 -19.80 -1.65
C PRO A 28 -11.29 -18.99 -1.89
N ALA A 29 -10.36 -19.56 -2.67
CA ALA A 29 -9.11 -18.91 -3.03
C ALA A 29 -9.37 -17.56 -3.71
N ILE A 30 -8.75 -16.51 -3.18
CA ILE A 30 -8.87 -15.15 -3.68
C ILE A 30 -8.01 -15.04 -4.94
N SER A 31 -8.64 -14.80 -6.10
CA SER A 31 -7.92 -14.58 -7.35
C SER A 31 -7.36 -13.15 -7.45
N PRO A 32 -6.20 -12.96 -8.09
CA PRO A 32 -5.66 -11.62 -8.38
C PRO A 32 -6.53 -10.90 -9.43
N PRO A 33 -6.52 -9.56 -9.47
CA PRO A 33 -5.61 -8.68 -8.72
C PRO A 33 -5.99 -8.48 -7.24
N TRP A 34 -5.03 -8.06 -6.42
CA TRP A 34 -5.24 -7.61 -5.04
C TRP A 34 -4.23 -6.54 -4.63
N ILE A 35 -4.57 -5.81 -3.56
CA ILE A 35 -3.73 -4.82 -2.90
C ILE A 35 -3.40 -5.36 -1.51
N ILE A 36 -2.11 -5.36 -1.16
CA ILE A 36 -1.65 -5.50 0.22
C ILE A 36 -1.10 -4.16 0.66
N PHE A 37 -1.36 -3.76 1.90
CA PHE A 37 -0.71 -2.61 2.50
C PHE A 37 -0.15 -2.93 3.88
N SER A 38 0.90 -2.20 4.25
CA SER A 38 1.52 -2.24 5.57
C SER A 38 2.12 -0.88 5.90
N PHE A 39 2.35 -0.61 7.17
CA PHE A 39 3.01 0.61 7.61
C PHE A 39 3.73 0.39 8.94
N TYR A 40 4.66 1.29 9.24
CA TYR A 40 5.29 1.39 10.54
C TYR A 40 5.53 2.86 10.88
N GLU A 41 5.51 3.18 12.17
CA GLU A 41 5.74 4.52 12.68
C GLU A 41 7.19 4.65 13.18
N ILE A 42 7.79 5.81 12.98
CA ILE A 42 9.05 6.21 13.57
C ILE A 42 8.81 7.51 14.33
N ASP A 43 9.09 7.48 15.62
CA ASP A 43 9.14 8.70 16.44
C ASP A 43 10.47 9.42 16.16
N GLU A 44 10.42 10.62 15.61
CA GLU A 44 11.61 11.45 15.44
C GLU A 44 11.81 12.37 16.65
N ASP A 45 12.92 12.20 17.36
CA ASP A 45 13.35 13.09 18.44
C ASP A 45 13.79 14.44 17.86
N VAL A 46 12.93 15.45 17.97
CA VAL A 46 13.29 16.83 17.64
C VAL A 46 13.91 17.54 18.84
N LEU A 47 15.09 18.12 18.63
CA LEU A 47 15.88 18.83 19.65
C LEU A 47 15.17 20.05 20.29
N SER A 48 14.00 20.49 19.80
CA SER A 48 13.36 21.75 20.20
C SER A 48 11.83 21.83 19.97
N GLY A 49 11.08 20.73 20.03
CA GLY A 49 9.63 20.76 19.75
C GLY A 49 8.85 19.50 20.15
N GLN A 50 7.55 19.48 19.84
CA GLN A 50 6.71 18.28 19.93
C GLN A 50 7.20 17.27 18.91
N ALA A 51 7.38 16.00 19.31
CA ALA A 51 7.79 14.94 18.42
C ALA A 51 6.78 14.82 17.25
N GLU A 52 7.27 14.89 16.02
CA GLU A 52 6.49 14.54 14.83
C GLU A 52 6.64 13.03 14.62
N THR A 53 5.52 12.35 14.37
CA THR A 53 5.54 10.91 14.10
C THR A 53 5.49 10.72 12.59
N MET A 54 6.56 10.16 12.04
CA MET A 54 6.64 9.78 10.65
C MET A 54 6.03 8.40 10.47
N THR A 55 5.06 8.25 9.58
CA THR A 55 4.48 6.96 9.20
C THR A 55 4.98 6.56 7.82
N ASN A 56 5.74 5.48 7.72
CA ASN A 56 6.16 4.93 6.44
C ASN A 56 5.16 3.87 5.98
N ILE A 57 4.59 4.04 4.79
CA ILE A 57 3.52 3.20 4.24
C ILE A 57 4.03 2.52 2.98
N GLN A 58 3.73 1.23 2.85
CA GLN A 58 3.97 0.42 1.67
C GLN A 58 2.64 -0.13 1.14
N ILE A 59 2.42 0.02 -0.15
CA ILE A 59 1.28 -0.54 -0.89
C ILE A 59 1.85 -1.41 -2.01
N ASP A 60 1.51 -2.69 -1.97
CA ASP A 60 1.88 -3.67 -2.98
C ASP A 60 0.67 -4.11 -3.77
N VAL A 61 0.73 -3.89 -5.09
CA VAL A 61 -0.31 -4.36 -6.01
C VAL A 61 0.18 -5.58 -6.75
N TYR A 62 -0.63 -6.62 -6.74
CA TYR A 62 -0.37 -7.88 -7.41
C TYR A 62 -1.37 -8.11 -8.53
N ALA A 63 -0.89 -8.41 -9.73
CA ALA A 63 -1.75 -8.77 -10.87
C ALA A 63 -1.04 -9.72 -11.84
N LYS A 64 -1.82 -10.38 -12.71
CA LYS A 64 -1.27 -11.23 -13.78
C LYS A 64 -0.66 -10.43 -14.91
N SER A 65 -1.05 -9.16 -15.06
CA SER A 65 -0.50 -8.25 -16.06
C SER A 65 0.32 -7.14 -15.39
N PRO A 66 1.52 -6.81 -15.91
CA PRO A 66 2.32 -5.71 -15.38
C PRO A 66 1.64 -4.34 -15.56
N ASP A 67 0.83 -4.19 -16.61
CA ASP A 67 0.10 -2.95 -16.91
C ASP A 67 -1.10 -2.79 -15.97
N GLU A 68 -1.84 -3.87 -15.72
CA GLU A 68 -2.95 -3.89 -14.77
C GLU A 68 -2.47 -3.54 -13.35
N ALA A 69 -1.38 -4.16 -12.88
CA ALA A 69 -0.79 -3.82 -11.59
C ALA A 69 -0.35 -2.35 -11.53
N THR A 70 0.14 -1.80 -12.63
CA THR A 70 0.58 -0.40 -12.72
C THR A 70 -0.60 0.56 -12.66
N GLU A 71 -1.69 0.24 -13.36
CA GLU A 71 -2.92 1.03 -13.36
C GLU A 71 -3.54 1.08 -11.95
N ILE A 72 -3.68 -0.08 -11.31
CA ILE A 72 -4.24 -0.18 -9.94
C ILE A 72 -3.37 0.57 -8.94
N ARG A 73 -2.03 0.41 -8.99
CA ARG A 73 -1.11 1.18 -8.11
C ARG A 73 -1.25 2.70 -8.32
N ASN A 74 -1.45 3.14 -9.56
CA ASN A 74 -1.64 4.57 -9.83
C ASN A 74 -2.99 5.08 -9.27
N LYS A 75 -4.06 4.29 -9.36
CA LYS A 75 -5.35 4.60 -8.71
C LYS A 75 -5.22 4.63 -7.19
N ALA A 76 -4.51 3.66 -6.60
CA ALA A 76 -4.20 3.63 -5.17
C ALA A 76 -3.43 4.89 -4.74
N PHE A 77 -2.43 5.31 -5.50
CA PHE A 77 -1.70 6.55 -5.22
C PHE A 77 -2.60 7.79 -5.25
N MET A 78 -3.57 7.86 -6.16
CA MET A 78 -4.53 8.96 -6.21
C MET A 78 -5.46 8.96 -5.00
N ALA A 79 -5.93 7.79 -4.56
CA ALA A 79 -6.80 7.67 -3.40
C ALA A 79 -6.11 8.13 -2.11
N ILE A 80 -4.82 7.85 -1.95
CA ILE A 80 -4.06 8.25 -0.75
C ILE A 80 -3.53 9.69 -0.79
N LYS A 81 -3.78 10.46 -1.86
CA LYS A 81 -3.28 11.85 -1.96
C LYS A 81 -3.75 12.77 -0.84
N ILE A 82 -4.90 12.48 -0.23
CA ILE A 82 -5.43 13.20 0.92
C ILE A 82 -4.50 13.16 2.14
N LEU A 83 -3.63 12.15 2.23
CA LEU A 83 -2.63 11.98 3.29
C LEU A 83 -1.36 12.81 3.05
N LEU A 84 -1.30 13.60 1.97
CA LEU A 84 -0.14 14.44 1.62
C LEU A 84 1.20 13.65 1.59
N PRO A 85 1.27 12.56 0.80
CA PRO A 85 2.44 11.67 0.79
C PRO A 85 3.71 12.38 0.34
N THR A 86 4.78 12.19 1.10
CA THR A 86 6.16 12.64 0.83
C THR A 86 7.08 11.46 0.53
N ASN A 87 8.30 11.72 0.04
CA ASN A 87 9.33 10.69 -0.21
C ASN A 87 8.82 9.45 -0.97
N VAL A 88 8.05 9.71 -2.04
CA VAL A 88 7.35 8.67 -2.80
C VAL A 88 8.31 7.87 -3.69
N SER A 89 8.35 6.56 -3.48
CA SER A 89 9.12 5.59 -4.24
C SER A 89 8.18 4.62 -4.99
N ARG A 90 8.64 4.08 -6.13
CA ARG A 90 7.91 3.08 -6.92
C ARG A 90 8.86 2.02 -7.41
N LYS A 91 8.54 0.74 -7.18
CA LYS A 91 9.39 -0.39 -7.56
C LYS A 91 8.55 -1.44 -8.31
N PRO A 92 8.95 -1.85 -9.52
CA PRO A 92 8.38 -3.02 -10.17
C PRO A 92 9.10 -4.29 -9.70
N ASP A 93 8.35 -5.39 -9.56
CA ASP A 93 8.92 -6.71 -9.29
C ASP A 93 8.04 -7.82 -9.92
N TYR A 94 8.52 -9.05 -9.89
CA TYR A 94 7.80 -10.25 -10.34
C TYR A 94 8.02 -11.39 -9.34
N GLU A 95 6.94 -11.94 -8.81
CA GLU A 95 6.98 -13.05 -7.87
C GLU A 95 6.83 -14.38 -8.63
N PRO A 96 7.91 -15.18 -8.75
CA PRO A 96 7.90 -16.39 -9.58
C PRO A 96 6.99 -17.49 -9.02
N ASP A 97 6.87 -17.60 -7.70
CA ASP A 97 6.09 -18.66 -7.04
C ASP A 97 4.58 -18.51 -7.29
N THR A 98 4.10 -17.27 -7.39
CA THR A 98 2.70 -16.94 -7.66
C THR A 98 2.43 -16.58 -9.13
N ALA A 99 3.51 -16.39 -9.92
CA ALA A 99 3.48 -15.87 -11.28
C ALA A 99 2.75 -14.52 -11.41
N LEU A 100 2.98 -13.62 -10.45
CA LEU A 100 2.34 -12.30 -10.40
C LEU A 100 3.35 -11.17 -10.55
N HIS A 101 2.93 -10.12 -11.24
CA HIS A 101 3.63 -8.86 -11.26
C HIS A 101 3.28 -8.06 -10.00
N ARG A 102 4.32 -7.65 -9.27
CA ARG A 102 4.20 -6.77 -8.13
C ARG A 102 4.54 -5.34 -8.52
N ARG A 103 3.75 -4.40 -8.04
CA ARG A 103 3.97 -2.95 -8.19
C ARG A 103 3.89 -2.31 -6.82
N THR A 104 5.06 -2.07 -6.24
CA THR A 104 5.22 -1.44 -4.93
C THR A 104 5.18 0.07 -5.06
N LEU A 105 4.50 0.69 -4.10
CA LEU A 105 4.44 2.13 -3.84
C LEU A 105 4.78 2.34 -2.36
N GLU A 106 5.86 3.05 -2.09
CA GLU A 106 6.26 3.41 -0.73
C GLU A 106 6.23 4.94 -0.59
N PHE A 107 5.81 5.44 0.58
CA PHE A 107 5.79 6.87 0.87
C PHE A 107 5.72 7.12 2.38
N GLN A 108 5.97 8.38 2.75
CA GLN A 108 5.92 8.83 4.14
C GLN A 108 4.80 9.84 4.35
N VAL A 109 4.15 9.76 5.50
CA VAL A 109 3.15 10.72 5.99
C VAL A 109 3.60 11.22 7.35
N TRP A 110 3.54 12.53 7.56
CA TRP A 110 3.96 13.20 8.79
C TRP A 110 2.71 13.64 9.55
N ASN A 111 2.64 13.31 10.85
CA ASN A 111 1.56 13.70 11.77
C ASN A 111 2.10 14.49 12.96
#